data_AF-Q1GSH9-F1
#
_entry.id   AF-Q1GSH9-F1
#
_cell.length_a   1.000
_cell.length_b   1.000
_cell.length_c   1.000
_cell.angle_alpha   90.00
_cell.angle_beta   90.00
_cell.angle_gamma   90.00
#
_symmetry.space_group_name_H-M   'P 1'
#
loop_
_entity.id
_entity.type
_entity.pdbx_description
1 polymer ?
#
loop_
_entity_poly.entity_id
_entity_poly.type
_entity_poly.pdbx_seq_one_letter_code
_entity_poly.pdbx_strand_id
1 'polypeptide(L)'
;MRNDDRSRCLLDLVRRDRPRWLQHGRAIGRREVSQAQESVGATGIAEDELVALTRRLSPDLPPAALSPGEVDTLEAIVHTELRPALLVQDGTFLPPPEEWRHLEAHRAGIDHAIARTCRIETEGAIALDWVGTGFVVAPDLVATNRHVVQEFASHEPGRGWRIHEGIAVRADFRQEIGSTAVADVPVAGIWGVHDRFDIAILQMRPGLCPSPIPTGLSNLTAARDVVVIGYPAYDSRRNDAAVMDRIFRGIYNVKRVQPGRIMLRDTVNYLLRHDSSTLGGNSGSPVIDVRSGRLVGIHFRGQYLRWNDAVDVS
;
A
#
# COMPACT_ATOMS: atom_id res chain seq x y z
N MET A 1 -19.97 -14.60 -17.59
CA MET A 1 -19.86 -13.63 -16.48
C MET A 1 -19.32 -14.35 -15.25
N ARG A 2 -18.00 -14.37 -15.05
CA ARG A 2 -17.34 -14.84 -13.83
C ARG A 2 -16.58 -13.63 -13.28
N ASN A 3 -17.27 -12.80 -12.52
CA ASN A 3 -16.71 -11.63 -11.85
C ASN A 3 -16.69 -11.90 -10.34
N ASP A 4 -15.63 -11.44 -9.68
CA ASP A 4 -15.68 -10.90 -8.30
C ASP A 4 -15.34 -11.77 -7.08
N ASP A 5 -14.80 -12.98 -7.24
CA ASP A 5 -14.48 -13.82 -6.06
C ASP A 5 -13.17 -13.45 -5.33
N ARG A 6 -12.36 -12.52 -5.87
CA ARG A 6 -11.02 -12.17 -5.32
C ARG A 6 -10.80 -10.72 -4.96
N SER A 7 -11.61 -9.77 -5.44
CA SER A 7 -11.82 -8.48 -4.76
C SER A 7 -12.27 -8.73 -3.31
N ARG A 8 -12.99 -9.85 -3.11
CA ARG A 8 -13.26 -10.44 -1.81
C ARG A 8 -12.01 -10.78 -1.03
N CYS A 9 -10.87 -11.18 -1.59
CA CYS A 9 -9.68 -11.56 -0.79
C CYS A 9 -9.14 -10.41 0.05
N LEU A 10 -8.95 -9.21 -0.51
CA LEU A 10 -8.50 -8.04 0.26
C LEU A 10 -9.57 -7.58 1.25
N LEU A 11 -10.83 -7.54 0.80
CA LEU A 11 -11.96 -7.21 1.66
C LEU A 11 -12.20 -8.27 2.74
N ASP A 12 -11.87 -9.53 2.50
CA ASP A 12 -11.99 -10.68 3.39
C ASP A 12 -10.83 -10.72 4.37
N LEU A 13 -9.60 -10.39 3.94
CA LEU A 13 -8.48 -10.15 4.84
C LEU A 13 -8.87 -9.10 5.87
N VAL A 14 -9.45 -7.99 5.42
CA VAL A 14 -9.91 -6.91 6.32
C VAL A 14 -11.20 -7.28 7.08
N ARG A 15 -12.12 -8.09 6.53
CA ARG A 15 -13.37 -8.53 7.20
C ARG A 15 -13.16 -9.63 8.23
N ARG A 16 -12.25 -10.58 7.99
CA ARG A 16 -12.03 -11.76 8.85
C ARG A 16 -11.47 -11.37 10.22
N ASP A 17 -10.85 -10.20 10.31
CA ASP A 17 -10.34 -9.62 11.55
C ASP A 17 -11.34 -8.69 12.27
N ARG A 18 -12.65 -8.75 11.96
CA ARG A 18 -13.63 -8.19 12.91
C ARG A 18 -13.48 -8.91 14.25
N PRO A 19 -13.19 -8.20 15.36
CA PRO A 19 -13.02 -8.87 16.63
C PRO A 19 -14.34 -9.55 17.03
N ARG A 20 -14.23 -10.81 17.48
CA ARG A 20 -15.35 -11.75 17.74
C ARG A 20 -16.44 -11.25 18.71
N TRP A 21 -16.32 -10.06 19.29
CA TRP A 21 -17.32 -9.49 20.20
C TRP A 21 -18.55 -8.86 19.53
N LEU A 22 -18.62 -8.80 18.20
CA LEU A 22 -19.81 -8.32 17.46
C LEU A 22 -20.81 -9.41 17.03
N GLN A 23 -20.60 -10.70 17.36
CA GLN A 23 -21.49 -11.79 16.92
C GLN A 23 -22.44 -12.37 17.98
N HIS A 24 -22.47 -11.91 19.24
CA HIS A 24 -23.37 -12.48 20.25
C HIS A 24 -24.18 -11.42 21.00
N GLY A 25 -25.11 -10.79 20.29
CA GLY A 25 -26.25 -10.09 20.89
C GLY A 25 -27.48 -10.99 20.94
N ARG A 26 -27.48 -12.03 21.80
CA ARG A 26 -28.69 -12.71 22.30
C ARG A 26 -28.36 -13.49 23.57
N ALA A 27 -29.22 -13.31 24.56
CA ALA A 27 -29.10 -13.72 25.96
C ALA A 27 -28.90 -15.23 26.17
N ILE A 28 -28.14 -15.55 27.24
CA ILE A 28 -28.20 -16.64 28.24
C ILE A 28 -26.89 -16.43 29.03
N GLY A 29 -26.75 -16.34 30.35
CA GLY A 29 -27.52 -16.74 31.52
C GLY A 29 -26.44 -16.95 32.59
N ARG A 30 -26.57 -16.32 33.76
CA ARG A 30 -25.58 -16.37 34.86
C ARG A 30 -25.26 -17.83 35.25
N ARG A 31 -24.01 -18.26 35.06
CA ARG A 31 -23.19 -19.08 35.98
C ARG A 31 -21.83 -19.35 35.32
N GLU A 32 -20.81 -19.52 36.15
CA GLU A 32 -19.40 -19.79 35.80
C GLU A 32 -18.55 -18.56 35.46
N VAL A 33 -18.65 -17.55 36.33
CA VAL A 33 -17.53 -16.67 36.66
C VAL A 33 -16.78 -17.33 37.82
N SER A 34 -15.81 -18.18 37.52
CA SER A 34 -14.70 -18.57 38.41
C SER A 34 -13.86 -19.62 37.67
N GLN A 35 -12.55 -19.37 37.52
CA GLN A 35 -11.47 -20.28 37.05
C GLN A 35 -10.81 -20.05 35.67
N ALA A 36 -10.92 -18.87 35.04
CA ALA A 36 -10.06 -18.57 33.88
C ALA A 36 -9.41 -17.17 33.93
N GLN A 37 -8.97 -16.76 35.12
CA GLN A 37 -8.22 -15.52 35.32
C GLN A 37 -6.69 -15.68 35.34
N GLU A 38 -6.14 -16.84 35.00
CA GLU A 38 -4.70 -17.02 34.90
C GLU A 38 -4.35 -17.77 33.60
N SER A 39 -3.48 -17.16 32.80
CA SER A 39 -2.84 -17.67 31.57
C SER A 39 -3.61 -17.61 30.24
N VAL A 40 -3.76 -16.42 29.65
CA VAL A 40 -3.67 -16.27 28.18
C VAL A 40 -2.93 -14.97 27.86
N GLY A 41 -1.61 -15.08 27.70
CA GLY A 41 -0.78 -14.05 27.07
C GLY A 41 -1.02 -14.04 25.56
N ALA A 42 -1.00 -12.85 24.98
CA ALA A 42 -1.07 -12.60 23.55
C ALA A 42 -0.01 -13.40 22.78
N THR A 43 -0.42 -14.20 21.79
CA THR A 43 0.50 -14.77 20.80
C THR A 43 0.34 -13.99 19.49
N GLY A 44 0.84 -12.76 19.52
CA GLY A 44 1.57 -12.24 18.36
C GLY A 44 2.82 -13.10 18.17
N ILE A 45 3.31 -13.20 16.94
CA ILE A 45 4.63 -13.77 16.67
C ILE A 45 5.60 -12.98 17.55
N ALA A 46 6.25 -13.64 18.50
CA ALA A 46 7.18 -12.97 19.38
C ALA A 46 8.24 -12.28 18.52
N GLU A 47 8.67 -11.08 18.89
CA GLU A 47 9.69 -10.32 18.17
C GLU A 47 10.95 -11.19 17.90
N ASP A 48 11.23 -12.11 18.83
CA ASP A 48 12.25 -13.14 18.74
C ASP A 48 12.05 -14.12 17.57
N GLU A 49 10.82 -14.50 17.21
CA GLU A 49 10.51 -15.38 16.09
C GLU A 49 10.70 -14.68 14.73
N LEU A 50 10.39 -13.39 14.63
CA LEU A 50 10.62 -12.59 13.41
C LEU A 50 12.12 -12.36 13.18
N VAL A 51 12.86 -12.08 14.26
CA VAL A 51 14.32 -11.98 14.26
C VAL A 51 14.97 -13.32 13.93
N ALA A 52 14.44 -14.43 14.47
CA ALA A 52 14.92 -15.78 14.16
C ALA A 52 14.66 -16.19 12.71
N LEU A 53 13.49 -15.84 12.15
CA LEU A 53 13.18 -16.06 10.73
C LEU A 53 14.12 -15.26 9.83
N THR A 54 14.41 -14.01 10.20
CA THR A 54 15.34 -13.13 9.48
C THR A 54 16.77 -13.68 9.51
N ARG A 55 17.25 -14.19 10.67
CA ARG A 55 18.56 -14.86 10.77
C ARG A 55 18.65 -16.16 9.96
N ARG A 56 17.58 -16.96 9.94
CA ARG A 56 17.52 -18.21 9.16
C ARG A 56 17.57 -17.97 7.66
N LEU A 57 17.00 -16.85 7.19
CA LEU A 57 16.96 -16.49 5.77
C LEU A 57 18.19 -15.71 5.30
N SER A 58 19.03 -15.22 6.22
CA SER A 58 20.24 -14.44 5.90
C SER A 58 21.31 -14.59 7.01
N PRO A 59 22.07 -15.70 7.02
CA PRO A 59 22.97 -16.04 8.13
C PRO A 59 24.20 -15.14 8.30
N ASP A 60 24.55 -14.31 7.31
CA ASP A 60 25.83 -13.56 7.28
C ASP A 60 25.74 -12.08 7.72
N LEU A 61 24.66 -11.63 8.37
CA LEU A 61 24.54 -10.22 8.80
C LEU A 61 25.00 -9.97 10.26
N PRO A 62 25.89 -8.99 10.52
CA PRO A 62 26.22 -8.57 11.88
C PRO A 62 25.08 -7.77 12.53
N PRO A 63 24.92 -7.87 13.87
CA PRO A 63 23.84 -7.24 14.61
C PRO A 63 24.12 -5.75 14.82
N ALA A 64 23.45 -4.89 14.07
CA ALA A 64 23.35 -3.46 14.38
C ALA A 64 21.88 -3.08 14.60
N ALA A 65 21.51 -3.16 15.89
CA ALA A 65 20.51 -2.41 16.64
C ALA A 65 19.25 -1.89 15.90
N LEU A 66 18.17 -2.65 16.01
CA LEU A 66 16.82 -2.09 16.04
C LEU A 66 16.60 -1.53 17.45
N SER A 67 16.37 -0.22 17.57
CA SER A 67 15.89 0.39 18.82
C SER A 67 14.35 0.50 18.76
N PRO A 68 13.61 0.24 19.86
CA PRO A 68 12.13 0.13 19.82
C PRO A 68 11.33 1.44 19.66
N GLY A 69 11.87 2.48 19.02
CA GLY A 69 11.24 3.81 18.96
C GLY A 69 11.04 4.41 17.56
N GLU A 70 11.55 3.80 16.50
CA GLU A 70 11.58 4.40 15.16
C GLU A 70 11.14 3.39 14.10
N VAL A 71 9.84 3.04 14.08
CA VAL A 71 9.21 2.51 12.87
C VAL A 71 8.86 3.71 11.99
N ASP A 72 9.89 4.45 11.60
CA ASP A 72 9.80 5.47 10.57
C ASP A 72 9.63 4.71 9.24
N THR A 73 8.54 4.93 8.51
CA THR A 73 8.26 4.27 7.23
C THR A 73 9.37 4.58 6.23
N LEU A 74 10.43 3.76 6.22
CA LEU A 74 11.51 3.86 5.25
C LEU A 74 10.91 3.57 3.88
N GLU A 75 11.03 4.49 2.94
CA GLU A 75 10.76 4.28 1.52
C GLU A 75 12.05 4.55 0.77
N ALA A 76 12.38 3.71 -0.21
CA ALA A 76 13.78 3.61 -0.58
C ALA A 76 14.05 3.21 -2.03
N ILE A 77 15.08 3.85 -2.58
CA ILE A 77 15.65 3.51 -3.89
C ILE A 77 16.46 2.22 -3.77
N VAL A 78 16.06 1.19 -4.52
CA VAL A 78 16.72 -0.14 -4.50
C VAL A 78 17.85 -0.20 -5.53
N HIS A 79 17.63 0.31 -6.74
CA HIS A 79 18.62 0.37 -7.81
C HIS A 79 18.77 1.78 -8.37
N THR A 80 20.00 2.25 -8.49
CA THR A 80 20.33 3.64 -8.84
C THR A 80 20.32 3.94 -10.34
N GLU A 81 20.29 2.92 -11.21
CA GLU A 81 20.50 3.11 -12.66
C GLU A 81 19.45 2.41 -13.55
N LEU A 82 18.86 1.29 -13.12
CA LEU A 82 18.00 0.44 -13.98
C LEU A 82 16.50 0.52 -13.67
N ARG A 83 16.08 1.45 -12.81
CA ARG A 83 14.71 1.54 -12.29
C ARG A 83 14.21 2.99 -12.39
N PRO A 84 13.72 3.41 -13.57
CA PRO A 84 13.23 4.77 -13.78
C PRO A 84 11.93 5.00 -12.98
N ALA A 85 11.58 6.27 -12.81
CA ALA A 85 10.27 6.68 -12.32
C ALA A 85 9.59 7.51 -13.41
N LEU A 86 8.79 6.85 -14.26
CA LEU A 86 8.17 7.44 -15.44
C LEU A 86 7.06 8.40 -15.03
N LEU A 87 7.05 9.61 -15.61
CA LEU A 87 5.99 10.58 -15.38
C LEU A 87 4.68 10.07 -16.02
N VAL A 88 3.56 10.35 -15.37
CA VAL A 88 2.22 10.18 -15.96
C VAL A 88 1.70 11.54 -16.42
N GLN A 89 1.20 11.59 -17.65
CA GLN A 89 0.58 12.74 -18.28
C GLN A 89 -0.63 12.29 -19.10
N ASP A 90 -1.74 13.02 -18.98
CA ASP A 90 -2.99 12.75 -19.71
C ASP A 90 -3.49 11.30 -19.57
N GLY A 91 -3.37 10.75 -18.36
CA GLY A 91 -3.81 9.41 -18.01
C GLY A 91 -2.93 8.26 -18.53
N THR A 92 -1.73 8.55 -19.05
CA THR A 92 -0.78 7.54 -19.54
C THR A 92 0.66 7.86 -19.15
N PHE A 93 1.58 6.90 -19.18
CA PHE A 93 2.99 7.14 -18.83
C PHE A 93 3.82 7.64 -20.01
N LEU A 94 4.74 8.57 -19.78
CA LEU A 94 5.68 9.03 -20.82
C LEU A 94 6.57 7.87 -21.32
N PRO A 95 7.09 7.95 -22.56
CA PRO A 95 7.87 6.88 -23.16
C PRO A 95 9.00 6.37 -22.25
N PRO A 96 9.07 5.05 -21.99
CA PRO A 96 10.08 4.45 -21.13
C PRO A 96 11.46 4.43 -21.82
N PRO A 97 12.56 4.32 -21.06
CA PRO A 97 13.88 4.06 -21.61
C PRO A 97 13.95 2.66 -22.25
N GLU A 98 15.01 2.38 -23.00
CA GLU A 98 15.16 1.17 -23.83
C GLU A 98 14.91 -0.13 -23.06
N GLU A 99 15.47 -0.23 -21.85
CA GLU A 99 15.39 -1.42 -20.99
C GLU A 99 13.93 -1.73 -20.58
N TRP A 100 13.09 -0.70 -20.54
CA TRP A 100 11.68 -0.77 -20.17
C TRP A 100 10.73 -0.51 -21.35
N ARG A 101 11.25 -0.50 -22.60
CA ARG A 101 10.44 -0.30 -23.83
C ARG A 101 9.29 -1.29 -23.96
N HIS A 102 9.46 -2.50 -23.42
CA HIS A 102 8.42 -3.55 -23.44
C HIS A 102 7.14 -3.17 -22.67
N LEU A 103 7.17 -2.17 -21.78
CA LEU A 103 5.97 -1.64 -21.12
C LEU A 103 4.95 -1.11 -22.13
N GLU A 104 5.40 -0.61 -23.28
CA GLU A 104 4.53 -0.14 -24.38
C GLU A 104 3.57 -1.22 -24.86
N ALA A 105 4.03 -2.48 -24.93
CA ALA A 105 3.20 -3.62 -25.32
C ALA A 105 2.09 -3.94 -24.30
N HIS A 106 2.19 -3.37 -23.10
CA HIS A 106 1.26 -3.57 -21.99
C HIS A 106 0.59 -2.27 -21.52
N ARG A 107 0.73 -1.19 -22.30
CA ARG A 107 0.30 0.16 -21.94
C ARG A 107 -1.16 0.23 -21.49
N ALA A 108 -2.08 -0.41 -22.22
CA ALA A 108 -3.50 -0.38 -21.87
C ALA A 108 -3.80 -0.93 -20.46
N GLY A 109 -3.09 -1.96 -20.02
CA GLY A 109 -3.26 -2.52 -18.66
C GLY A 109 -2.69 -1.59 -17.59
N ILE A 110 -1.57 -0.92 -17.89
CA ILE A 110 -0.93 0.05 -16.98
C ILE A 110 -1.78 1.32 -16.90
N ASP A 111 -2.26 1.87 -18.02
CA ASP A 111 -3.15 3.03 -18.09
C ASP A 111 -4.46 2.77 -17.34
N HIS A 112 -4.97 1.54 -17.42
CA HIS A 112 -6.10 1.13 -16.61
C HIS A 112 -5.78 1.28 -15.11
N ALA A 113 -4.64 0.79 -14.63
CA ALA A 113 -4.24 0.96 -13.24
C ALA A 113 -3.93 2.43 -12.85
N ILE A 114 -3.34 3.23 -13.75
CA ILE A 114 -3.08 4.66 -13.59
C ILE A 114 -4.37 5.43 -13.26
N ALA A 115 -5.42 5.19 -14.03
CA ALA A 115 -6.70 5.88 -13.86
C ALA A 115 -7.45 5.49 -12.56
N ARG A 116 -6.96 4.48 -11.84
CA ARG A 116 -7.59 3.91 -10.63
C ARG A 116 -6.73 4.07 -9.38
N THR A 117 -5.59 4.74 -9.54
CA THR A 117 -4.66 5.08 -8.47
C THR A 117 -4.82 6.56 -8.14
N CYS A 118 -4.92 6.87 -6.85
CA CYS A 118 -5.20 8.19 -6.32
C CYS A 118 -4.19 8.59 -5.24
N ARG A 119 -3.96 9.89 -5.08
CA ARG A 119 -3.25 10.44 -3.92
C ARG A 119 -4.27 10.69 -2.81
N ILE A 120 -3.90 10.36 -1.58
CA ILE A 120 -4.75 10.59 -0.41
C ILE A 120 -4.44 12.00 0.09
N GLU A 121 -5.30 12.94 -0.29
CA GLU A 121 -5.25 14.35 0.10
C GLU A 121 -5.92 14.55 1.46
N THR A 122 -5.39 15.49 2.23
CA THR A 122 -5.87 15.89 3.55
C THR A 122 -6.00 17.41 3.62
N GLU A 123 -7.02 17.89 4.33
CA GLU A 123 -7.27 19.32 4.51
C GLU A 123 -7.78 19.59 5.93
N GLY A 124 -7.47 20.78 6.45
CA GLY A 124 -7.97 21.24 7.75
C GLY A 124 -6.92 21.15 8.84
N ALA A 125 -7.28 20.58 9.99
CA ALA A 125 -6.43 20.54 11.19
C ALA A 125 -5.31 19.48 11.14
N ILE A 126 -4.52 19.48 10.07
CA ILE A 126 -3.43 18.51 9.81
C ILE A 126 -2.27 19.20 9.09
N ALA A 127 -1.04 18.76 9.36
CA ALA A 127 0.17 19.41 8.86
C ALA A 127 0.51 19.06 7.40
N LEU A 128 0.04 17.90 6.92
CA LEU A 128 0.33 17.38 5.59
C LEU A 128 -0.88 17.63 4.69
N ASP A 129 -0.65 18.16 3.48
CA ASP A 129 -1.70 18.31 2.46
C ASP A 129 -2.08 16.97 1.81
N TRP A 130 -1.22 15.95 1.95
CA TRP A 130 -1.44 14.59 1.48
C TRP A 130 -0.53 13.62 2.23
N VAL A 131 -0.95 12.36 2.33
CA VAL A 131 -0.34 11.38 3.27
C VAL A 131 0.07 10.05 2.63
N GLY A 132 -0.32 9.79 1.37
CA GLY A 132 0.06 8.55 0.70
C GLY A 132 -0.69 8.29 -0.59
N THR A 133 -0.64 7.04 -1.04
CA THR A 133 -1.30 6.55 -2.24
C THR A 133 -2.44 5.60 -1.88
N GLY A 134 -3.48 5.57 -2.70
CA GLY A 134 -4.49 4.52 -2.65
C GLY A 134 -4.97 4.14 -4.04
N PHE A 135 -5.80 3.10 -4.14
CA PHE A 135 -6.37 2.66 -5.40
C PHE A 135 -7.71 1.93 -5.23
N VAL A 136 -8.54 1.93 -6.27
CA VAL A 136 -9.89 1.36 -6.19
C VAL A 136 -9.85 -0.18 -6.24
N VAL A 137 -10.45 -0.82 -5.23
CA VAL A 137 -10.50 -2.29 -5.08
C VAL A 137 -11.90 -2.87 -5.19
N ALA A 138 -12.92 -2.05 -4.97
CA ALA A 138 -14.32 -2.37 -5.23
C ALA A 138 -15.08 -1.05 -5.49
N PRO A 139 -16.35 -1.09 -5.93
CA PRO A 139 -17.15 0.13 -6.08
C PRO A 139 -17.09 0.98 -4.81
N ASP A 140 -16.63 2.21 -4.97
CA ASP A 140 -16.48 3.22 -3.91
C ASP A 140 -15.58 2.80 -2.73
N LEU A 141 -14.72 1.79 -2.91
CA LEU A 141 -13.75 1.36 -1.91
C LEU A 141 -12.33 1.55 -2.43
N VAL A 142 -11.55 2.34 -1.69
CA VAL A 142 -10.14 2.61 -1.96
C VAL A 142 -9.30 1.90 -0.92
N ALA A 143 -8.35 1.08 -1.37
CA ALA A 143 -7.34 0.50 -0.51
C ALA A 143 -6.14 1.44 -0.36
N THR A 144 -5.53 1.44 0.81
CA THR A 144 -4.27 2.12 1.14
C THR A 144 -3.60 1.36 2.31
N ASN A 145 -2.55 1.90 2.91
CA ASN A 145 -1.94 1.32 4.10
C ASN A 145 -2.64 1.76 5.39
N ARG A 146 -2.49 0.96 6.45
CA ARG A 146 -2.97 1.32 7.78
C ARG A 146 -2.24 2.55 8.29
N HIS A 147 -0.92 2.65 8.12
CA HIS A 147 -0.17 3.80 8.62
C HIS A 147 -0.56 5.10 7.91
N VAL A 148 -0.93 5.06 6.63
CA VAL A 148 -1.50 6.22 5.92
C VAL A 148 -2.78 6.71 6.61
N VAL A 149 -3.65 5.79 7.05
CA VAL A 149 -4.86 6.13 7.80
C VAL A 149 -4.55 6.66 9.20
N GLN A 150 -3.46 6.20 9.83
CA GLN A 150 -3.04 6.65 11.15
C GLN A 150 -2.61 8.12 11.19
N GLU A 151 -2.25 8.71 10.04
CA GLU A 151 -1.91 10.15 9.93
C GLU A 151 -3.12 11.06 10.17
N PHE A 152 -4.34 10.61 9.88
CA PHE A 152 -5.56 11.44 9.96
C PHE A 152 -6.71 10.80 10.75
N ALA A 153 -6.51 9.59 11.28
CA ALA A 153 -7.53 8.86 12.01
C ALA A 153 -6.94 8.06 13.16
N SER A 154 -7.77 7.74 14.14
CA SER A 154 -7.39 6.88 15.26
C SER A 154 -8.48 5.88 15.59
N HIS A 155 -8.07 4.77 16.18
CA HIS A 155 -9.00 3.78 16.70
C HIS A 155 -9.54 4.24 18.06
N GLU A 156 -10.84 4.50 18.14
CA GLU A 156 -11.54 4.79 19.38
C GLU A 156 -12.15 3.50 19.98
N PRO A 157 -11.77 3.08 21.20
CA PRO A 157 -12.36 1.92 21.85
C PRO A 157 -13.89 1.95 21.86
N GLY A 158 -14.54 0.90 21.36
CA GLY A 158 -15.99 0.78 21.27
C GLY A 158 -16.66 1.57 20.14
N ARG A 159 -15.91 2.40 19.40
CA ARG A 159 -16.41 3.21 18.27
C ARG A 159 -15.73 2.89 16.94
N GLY A 160 -14.57 2.23 16.99
CA GLY A 160 -13.78 1.87 15.80
C GLY A 160 -12.92 3.03 15.30
N TRP A 161 -12.45 2.93 14.06
CA TRP A 161 -11.62 3.95 13.43
C TRP A 161 -12.42 5.19 13.06
N ARG A 162 -11.90 6.36 13.44
CA ARG A 162 -12.53 7.66 13.15
C ARG A 162 -11.49 8.67 12.68
N ILE A 163 -11.84 9.38 11.62
CA ILE A 163 -11.09 10.54 11.14
C ILE A 163 -11.13 11.62 12.23
N HIS A 164 -9.99 12.27 12.49
CA HIS A 164 -9.92 13.30 13.52
C HIS A 164 -10.82 14.48 13.19
N GLU A 165 -11.31 15.14 14.23
CA GLU A 165 -12.18 16.29 14.09
C GLU A 165 -11.48 17.43 13.33
N GLY A 166 -12.19 18.05 12.38
CA GLY A 166 -11.66 19.14 11.57
C GLY A 166 -10.72 18.71 10.43
N ILE A 167 -10.58 17.41 10.17
CA ILE A 167 -9.85 16.90 9.00
C ILE A 167 -10.83 16.40 7.94
N ALA A 168 -10.64 16.86 6.70
CA ALA A 168 -11.27 16.31 5.52
C ALA A 168 -10.26 15.47 4.72
N VAL A 169 -10.70 14.35 4.16
CA VAL A 169 -9.85 13.43 3.37
C VAL A 169 -10.50 13.19 2.01
N ARG A 170 -9.67 13.16 0.97
CA ARG A 170 -10.08 12.98 -0.43
C ARG A 170 -9.09 12.07 -1.16
N ALA A 171 -9.59 11.40 -2.19
CA ALA A 171 -8.78 10.68 -3.16
C ALA A 171 -8.71 11.50 -4.45
N ASP A 172 -7.53 12.02 -4.82
CA ASP A 172 -7.32 12.70 -6.10
C ASP A 172 -6.74 11.71 -7.13
N PHE A 173 -7.51 11.41 -8.18
CA PHE A 173 -7.11 10.50 -9.25
C PHE A 173 -6.29 11.14 -10.36
N ARG A 174 -6.00 12.44 -10.33
CA ARG A 174 -5.23 13.14 -11.37
C ARG A 174 -3.78 13.35 -10.93
N GLN A 175 -3.48 14.44 -10.20
CA GLN A 175 -2.12 14.79 -9.72
C GLN A 175 -0.96 14.38 -10.67
N GLU A 176 -1.13 14.67 -11.97
CA GLU A 176 -0.22 14.31 -13.07
C GLU A 176 0.67 15.51 -13.46
N ILE A 177 1.79 15.26 -14.14
CA ILE A 177 2.66 16.36 -14.57
C ILE A 177 1.92 17.29 -15.54
N GLY A 178 2.00 18.60 -15.29
CA GLY A 178 1.38 19.61 -16.14
C GLY A 178 -0.15 19.70 -16.03
N SER A 179 -0.80 18.90 -15.19
CA SER A 179 -2.25 18.95 -14.98
C SER A 179 -2.59 19.87 -13.81
N THR A 180 -3.54 20.79 -14.01
CA THR A 180 -4.24 21.51 -12.93
C THR A 180 -5.61 20.91 -12.63
N ALA A 181 -5.99 19.84 -13.33
CA ALA A 181 -7.25 19.15 -13.10
C ALA A 181 -7.16 18.35 -11.79
N VAL A 182 -8.20 18.49 -10.97
CA VAL A 182 -8.39 17.77 -9.71
C VAL A 182 -9.53 16.79 -9.90
N ALA A 183 -9.32 15.52 -9.53
CA ALA A 183 -10.34 14.48 -9.57
C ALA A 183 -10.60 13.98 -8.14
N ASP A 184 -11.03 14.90 -7.27
CA ASP A 184 -11.27 14.67 -5.86
C ASP A 184 -12.55 13.87 -5.62
N VAL A 185 -12.40 12.72 -4.99
CA VAL A 185 -13.51 11.97 -4.41
C VAL A 185 -13.42 12.04 -2.89
N PRO A 186 -14.41 12.62 -2.18
CA PRO A 186 -14.38 12.69 -0.72
C PRO A 186 -14.44 11.30 -0.07
N VAL A 187 -13.65 11.09 0.98
CA VAL A 187 -13.78 9.92 1.86
C VAL A 187 -15.01 10.12 2.74
N ALA A 188 -15.95 9.17 2.68
CA ALA A 188 -17.16 9.15 3.49
C ALA A 188 -16.95 8.44 4.84
N GLY A 189 -15.92 7.61 4.96
CA GLY A 189 -15.54 6.95 6.21
C GLY A 189 -14.44 5.92 6.03
N ILE A 190 -14.12 5.23 7.11
CA ILE A 190 -13.15 4.13 7.11
C ILE A 190 -13.94 2.83 7.15
N TRP A 191 -13.81 2.02 6.10
CA TRP A 191 -14.54 0.77 5.97
C TRP A 191 -13.94 -0.33 6.87
N GLY A 192 -12.61 -0.34 7.00
CA GLY A 192 -11.89 -1.25 7.87
C GLY A 192 -10.40 -1.02 7.81
N VAL A 193 -9.71 -1.42 8.88
CA VAL A 193 -8.26 -1.38 9.01
C VAL A 193 -7.82 -2.74 9.52
N HIS A 194 -6.77 -3.30 8.95
CA HIS A 194 -6.28 -4.61 9.30
C HIS A 194 -5.30 -4.55 10.48
N ASP A 195 -5.45 -5.43 11.46
CA ASP A 195 -4.65 -5.39 12.70
C ASP A 195 -3.23 -5.96 12.51
N ARG A 196 -3.08 -6.93 11.62
CA ARG A 196 -1.77 -7.53 11.28
C ARG A 196 -1.08 -6.90 10.08
N PHE A 197 -1.74 -6.89 8.92
CA PHE A 197 -1.15 -6.38 7.69
C PHE A 197 -1.38 -4.88 7.57
N ASP A 198 -0.46 -4.20 6.90
CA ASP A 198 -0.50 -2.75 6.76
C ASP A 198 -1.48 -2.34 5.64
N ILE A 199 -2.77 -2.60 5.89
CA ILE A 199 -3.85 -2.41 4.93
C ILE A 199 -5.00 -1.67 5.62
N ALA A 200 -5.54 -0.67 4.94
CA ALA A 200 -6.81 -0.06 5.27
C ALA A 200 -7.67 0.13 4.03
N ILE A 201 -8.99 0.13 4.22
CA ILE A 201 -9.98 0.38 3.19
C ILE A 201 -10.78 1.61 3.58
N LEU A 202 -10.76 2.61 2.70
CA LEU A 202 -11.55 3.83 2.80
C LEU A 202 -12.85 3.64 2.02
N GLN A 203 -13.95 4.08 2.64
CA GLN A 203 -15.23 4.20 1.97
C GLN A 203 -15.29 5.59 1.33
N MET A 204 -15.41 5.62 0.01
CA MET A 204 -15.54 6.85 -0.77
C MET A 204 -17.00 7.27 -0.88
N ARG A 205 -17.23 8.54 -1.22
CA ARG A 205 -18.55 9.02 -1.62
C ARG A 205 -19.06 8.20 -2.82
N PRO A 206 -20.29 7.67 -2.76
CA PRO A 206 -20.77 6.73 -3.77
C PRO A 206 -20.84 7.28 -5.20
N GLY A 207 -20.54 6.43 -6.18
CA GLY A 207 -20.76 6.68 -7.61
C GLY A 207 -19.74 7.62 -8.28
N LEU A 208 -18.67 7.99 -7.56
CA LEU A 208 -17.64 8.91 -8.08
C LEU A 208 -16.31 8.22 -8.37
N CYS A 209 -16.08 7.01 -7.84
CA CYS A 209 -14.87 6.25 -8.12
C CYS A 209 -14.91 5.58 -9.51
N PRO A 210 -13.75 5.45 -10.17
CA PRO A 210 -13.62 4.59 -11.36
C PRO A 210 -13.82 3.11 -11.00
N SER A 211 -13.95 2.25 -12.01
CA SER A 211 -14.06 0.81 -11.81
C SER A 211 -12.82 0.24 -11.09
N PRO A 212 -12.94 -0.81 -10.27
CA PRO A 212 -11.81 -1.36 -9.53
C PRO A 212 -10.74 -1.99 -10.43
N ILE A 213 -9.51 -2.05 -9.91
CA ILE A 213 -8.42 -2.80 -10.54
C ILE A 213 -8.67 -4.30 -10.33
N PRO A 214 -8.70 -5.13 -11.38
CA PRO A 214 -8.85 -6.57 -11.22
C PRO A 214 -7.65 -7.18 -10.50
N THR A 215 -7.89 -8.03 -9.51
CA THR A 215 -6.84 -8.81 -8.81
C THR A 215 -6.28 -9.92 -9.70
N GLY A 216 -4.96 -10.11 -9.66
CA GLY A 216 -4.20 -11.14 -10.39
C GLY A 216 -4.42 -12.55 -9.83
N LEU A 217 -4.03 -13.58 -10.62
CA LEU A 217 -4.08 -14.98 -10.19
C LEU A 217 -2.67 -15.58 -10.06
N SER A 218 -2.31 -15.96 -8.83
CA SER A 218 -1.53 -17.11 -8.31
C SER A 218 -0.25 -17.65 -8.97
N ASN A 219 0.09 -17.35 -10.22
CA ASN A 219 1.27 -17.91 -10.91
C ASN A 219 2.34 -16.84 -11.19
N LEU A 220 2.58 -15.96 -10.22
CA LEU A 220 3.68 -15.01 -10.29
C LEU A 220 4.96 -15.72 -9.82
N THR A 221 5.96 -15.76 -10.69
CA THR A 221 7.30 -16.22 -10.34
C THR A 221 8.14 -15.04 -9.86
N ALA A 222 9.24 -15.34 -9.16
CA ALA A 222 10.32 -14.37 -9.01
C ALA A 222 10.81 -13.90 -10.40
N ALA A 223 11.43 -12.71 -10.44
CA ALA A 223 11.86 -11.99 -11.64
C ALA A 223 10.73 -11.52 -12.59
N ARG A 224 9.46 -11.61 -12.18
CA ARG A 224 8.36 -11.06 -12.94
C ARG A 224 8.39 -9.53 -12.92
N ASP A 225 8.30 -8.89 -14.08
CA ASP A 225 8.22 -7.44 -14.19
C ASP A 225 6.88 -6.92 -13.63
N VAL A 226 6.98 -5.93 -12.76
CA VAL A 226 5.88 -5.23 -12.11
C VAL A 226 6.05 -3.72 -12.25
N VAL A 227 4.96 -2.98 -12.08
CA VAL A 227 5.03 -1.53 -11.87
C VAL A 227 4.37 -1.17 -10.54
N VAL A 228 4.96 -0.21 -9.85
CA VAL A 228 4.32 0.50 -8.74
C VAL A 228 3.80 1.82 -9.28
N ILE A 229 2.56 2.17 -8.97
CA ILE A 229 1.97 3.44 -9.39
C ILE A 229 1.69 4.26 -8.15
N GLY A 230 2.34 5.42 -8.02
CA GLY A 230 2.28 6.19 -6.78
C GLY A 230 2.74 7.63 -6.94
N TYR A 231 2.87 8.31 -5.80
CA TYR A 231 3.19 9.73 -5.72
C TYR A 231 4.47 9.93 -4.89
N PRO A 232 5.65 9.72 -5.49
CA PRO A 232 6.92 9.88 -4.79
C PRO A 232 7.16 11.34 -4.37
N ALA A 233 7.31 11.55 -3.06
CA ALA A 233 7.70 12.79 -2.43
C ALA A 233 9.21 13.00 -2.47
N TYR A 234 9.62 14.26 -2.45
CA TYR A 234 10.99 14.61 -2.17
C TYR A 234 11.32 14.32 -0.70
N ASP A 235 12.30 13.45 -0.43
CA ASP A 235 12.80 13.19 0.92
C ASP A 235 14.32 12.95 0.95
N SER A 236 15.09 14.05 0.92
CA SER A 236 16.55 14.01 0.99
C SER A 236 17.11 13.70 2.39
N ARG A 237 16.25 13.54 3.41
CA ARG A 237 16.69 13.11 4.75
C ARG A 237 16.98 11.62 4.79
N ARG A 238 16.27 10.83 3.97
CA ARG A 238 16.33 9.36 3.96
C ARG A 238 17.00 8.77 2.72
N ASN A 239 17.14 9.56 1.64
CA ASN A 239 17.69 9.11 0.36
C ASN A 239 18.79 10.07 -0.14
N ASP A 240 19.76 9.53 -0.87
CA ASP A 240 20.81 10.34 -1.51
C ASP A 240 20.19 11.27 -2.57
N ALA A 241 20.41 12.58 -2.42
CA ALA A 241 19.81 13.59 -3.28
C ALA A 241 20.23 13.47 -4.75
N ALA A 242 21.47 13.07 -5.04
CA ALA A 242 21.93 12.89 -6.42
C ALA A 242 21.30 11.65 -7.07
N VAL A 243 21.09 10.58 -6.30
CA VAL A 243 20.34 9.41 -6.76
C VAL A 243 18.87 9.76 -6.99
N MET A 244 18.26 10.50 -6.07
CA MET A 244 16.89 10.98 -6.24
C MET A 244 16.74 11.85 -7.49
N ASP A 245 17.65 12.79 -7.72
CA ASP A 245 17.61 13.64 -8.91
C ASP A 245 17.80 12.84 -10.19
N ARG A 246 18.69 11.83 -10.19
CA ARG A 246 18.87 10.95 -11.35
C ARG A 246 17.60 10.18 -11.73
N ILE A 247 16.92 9.60 -10.75
CA ILE A 247 15.74 8.76 -10.98
C ILE A 247 14.48 9.60 -11.18
N PHE A 248 14.30 10.61 -10.34
CA PHE A 248 13.08 11.41 -10.29
C PHE A 248 13.18 12.73 -11.07
N ARG A 249 14.36 13.13 -11.52
CA ARG A 249 14.61 14.28 -12.40
C ARG A 249 14.07 15.60 -11.84
N GLY A 250 14.26 15.81 -10.53
CA GLY A 250 13.82 17.03 -9.84
C GLY A 250 12.31 17.25 -9.73
N ILE A 251 11.47 16.31 -10.21
CA ILE A 251 10.01 16.44 -10.21
C ILE A 251 9.44 15.50 -9.14
N TYR A 252 8.60 15.98 -8.23
CA TYR A 252 8.07 15.17 -7.12
C TYR A 252 6.59 15.45 -6.92
N ASN A 253 5.94 14.66 -6.05
CA ASN A 253 4.53 14.77 -5.65
C ASN A 253 3.52 14.55 -6.80
N VAL A 254 3.98 14.15 -7.98
CA VAL A 254 3.14 13.82 -9.14
C VAL A 254 3.05 12.30 -9.31
N LYS A 255 1.98 11.84 -9.95
CA LYS A 255 1.75 10.43 -10.27
C LYS A 255 2.87 9.90 -11.16
N ARG A 256 3.38 8.71 -10.81
CA ARG A 256 4.42 8.02 -11.57
C ARG A 256 4.13 6.55 -11.76
N VAL A 257 4.73 5.99 -12.81
CA VAL A 257 4.89 4.55 -13.01
C VAL A 257 6.34 4.19 -12.73
N GLN A 258 6.56 3.36 -11.70
CA GLN A 258 7.87 2.96 -11.21
C GLN A 258 8.07 1.45 -11.50
N PRO A 259 8.59 1.10 -12.68
CA PRO A 259 8.87 -0.28 -13.03
C PRO A 259 9.93 -0.92 -12.14
N GLY A 260 9.78 -2.23 -11.95
CA GLY A 260 10.70 -3.09 -11.22
C GLY A 260 10.36 -4.56 -11.42
N ARG A 261 10.94 -5.42 -10.60
CA ARG A 261 10.80 -6.88 -10.64
C ARG A 261 10.49 -7.41 -9.27
N ILE A 262 9.70 -8.49 -9.24
CA ILE A 262 9.53 -9.30 -8.03
C ILE A 262 10.87 -9.97 -7.70
N MET A 263 11.38 -9.72 -6.50
CA MET A 263 12.60 -10.34 -5.97
C MET A 263 12.28 -11.59 -5.15
N LEU A 264 11.18 -11.55 -4.39
CA LEU A 264 10.73 -12.65 -3.55
C LEU A 264 9.21 -12.62 -3.47
N ARG A 265 8.61 -13.80 -3.38
CA ARG A 265 7.18 -13.97 -3.12
C ARG A 265 6.96 -15.08 -2.11
N ASP A 266 6.32 -14.75 -1.01
CA ASP A 266 5.93 -15.66 0.07
C ASP A 266 4.43 -15.51 0.32
N THR A 267 3.66 -16.42 -0.30
CA THR A 267 2.20 -16.43 -0.19
C THR A 267 1.69 -16.88 1.16
N VAL A 268 2.51 -17.60 1.94
CA VAL A 268 2.11 -18.07 3.27
C VAL A 268 2.06 -16.90 4.24
N ASN A 269 3.04 -15.99 4.11
CA ASN A 269 3.16 -14.80 4.95
C ASN A 269 2.59 -13.53 4.30
N TYR A 270 1.93 -13.64 3.14
CA TYR A 270 1.39 -12.51 2.38
C TYR A 270 2.44 -11.44 2.08
N LEU A 271 3.68 -11.84 1.76
CA LEU A 271 4.80 -10.95 1.51
C LEU A 271 5.25 -11.03 0.05
N LEU A 272 5.38 -9.88 -0.59
CA LEU A 272 6.00 -9.71 -1.90
C LEU A 272 7.12 -8.68 -1.77
N ARG A 273 8.30 -8.99 -2.32
CA ARG A 273 9.40 -8.03 -2.45
C ARG A 273 9.60 -7.62 -3.90
N HIS A 274 9.83 -6.34 -4.14
CA HIS A 274 10.15 -5.80 -5.46
C HIS A 274 11.27 -4.76 -5.40
N ASP A 275 11.88 -4.45 -6.55
CA ASP A 275 13.01 -3.52 -6.65
C ASP A 275 12.69 -2.19 -7.38
N SER A 276 11.41 -1.85 -7.54
CA SER A 276 10.99 -0.54 -8.07
C SER A 276 11.60 0.61 -7.27
N SER A 277 11.93 1.74 -7.91
CA SER A 277 12.43 2.92 -7.18
C SER A 277 11.27 3.67 -6.52
N THR A 278 11.07 3.50 -5.22
CA THR A 278 10.05 4.23 -4.43
C THR A 278 10.68 5.30 -3.54
N LEU A 279 9.83 6.24 -3.10
CA LEU A 279 10.12 7.27 -2.11
C LEU A 279 8.89 7.44 -1.21
N GLY A 280 9.01 8.27 -0.16
CA GLY A 280 7.88 8.67 0.69
C GLY A 280 6.66 9.03 -0.16
N GLY A 281 5.46 8.69 0.31
CA GLY A 281 4.23 8.91 -0.45
C GLY A 281 3.82 7.78 -1.39
N ASN A 282 4.72 6.82 -1.70
CA ASN A 282 4.33 5.59 -2.41
C ASN A 282 3.55 4.60 -1.52
N SER A 283 3.56 4.76 -0.21
CA SER A 283 2.86 3.86 0.69
C SER A 283 1.37 3.78 0.31
N GLY A 284 0.89 2.55 0.08
CA GLY A 284 -0.46 2.22 -0.37
C GLY A 284 -0.58 2.07 -1.89
N SER A 285 0.53 2.27 -2.62
CA SER A 285 0.55 2.10 -4.08
C SER A 285 0.24 0.66 -4.50
N PRO A 286 -0.58 0.48 -5.55
CA PRO A 286 -0.78 -0.84 -6.12
C PRO A 286 0.51 -1.33 -6.81
N VAL A 287 0.85 -2.59 -6.56
CA VAL A 287 1.82 -3.33 -7.35
C VAL A 287 1.06 -4.07 -8.45
N ILE A 288 1.40 -3.79 -9.71
CA ILE A 288 0.70 -4.31 -10.90
C ILE A 288 1.62 -5.23 -11.68
N ASP A 289 1.15 -6.42 -12.02
CA ASP A 289 1.83 -7.29 -12.99
C ASP A 289 1.78 -6.67 -14.38
N VAL A 290 2.95 -6.37 -14.96
CA VAL A 290 3.05 -5.70 -16.27
C VAL A 290 2.29 -6.46 -17.34
N ARG A 291 2.42 -7.79 -17.39
CA ARG A 291 1.85 -8.60 -18.47
C ARG A 291 0.33 -8.60 -18.46
N SER A 292 -0.28 -8.73 -17.28
CA SER A 292 -1.74 -8.90 -17.15
C SER A 292 -2.48 -7.60 -16.81
N GLY A 293 -1.78 -6.57 -16.35
CA GLY A 293 -2.39 -5.33 -15.86
C GLY A 293 -3.21 -5.52 -14.57
N ARG A 294 -2.93 -6.59 -13.80
CA ARG A 294 -3.69 -6.97 -12.62
C ARG A 294 -2.94 -6.65 -11.34
N LEU A 295 -3.69 -6.36 -10.28
CA LEU A 295 -3.15 -6.09 -8.95
C LEU A 295 -2.55 -7.36 -8.35
N VAL A 296 -1.32 -7.26 -7.84
CA VAL A 296 -0.61 -8.38 -7.21
C VAL A 296 -0.13 -8.08 -5.79
N GLY A 297 -0.05 -6.81 -5.40
CA GLY A 297 0.27 -6.43 -4.04
C GLY A 297 -0.05 -4.98 -3.70
N ILE A 298 0.11 -4.65 -2.42
CA ILE A 298 0.07 -3.27 -1.89
C ILE A 298 1.43 -2.96 -1.30
N HIS A 299 2.13 -1.99 -1.87
CA HIS A 299 3.41 -1.53 -1.35
C HIS A 299 3.22 -0.78 -0.03
N PHE A 300 4.10 -1.03 0.96
CA PHE A 300 3.97 -0.41 2.30
C PHE A 300 5.28 0.03 2.96
N ARG A 301 6.44 -0.43 2.48
CA ARG A 301 7.75 0.06 2.93
C ARG A 301 8.87 -0.33 1.97
N GLY A 302 10.02 0.29 2.18
CA GLY A 302 11.31 0.03 1.55
C GLY A 302 12.46 -0.14 2.52
N GLN A 303 13.50 -0.84 2.08
CA GLN A 303 14.83 -0.84 2.66
C GLN A 303 15.81 -0.35 1.60
N TYR A 304 16.51 0.75 1.91
CA TYR A 304 17.41 1.42 0.97
C TYR A 304 18.48 0.48 0.41
N LEU A 305 18.64 0.50 -0.92
CA LEU A 305 19.55 -0.36 -1.69
C LEU A 305 19.35 -1.87 -1.50
N ARG A 306 18.17 -2.30 -1.01
CA ARG A 306 17.89 -3.71 -0.74
C ARG A 306 16.65 -4.20 -1.47
N TRP A 307 15.47 -3.78 -1.03
CA TRP A 307 14.17 -4.16 -1.60
C TRP A 307 13.06 -3.28 -1.05
N ASN A 308 11.90 -3.32 -1.72
CA ASN A 308 10.63 -2.83 -1.22
C ASN A 308 9.73 -4.00 -0.83
N ASP A 309 9.01 -3.88 0.28
CA ASP A 309 8.02 -4.85 0.74
C ASP A 309 6.61 -4.40 0.35
N ALA A 310 5.80 -5.38 -0.03
CA ALA A 310 4.40 -5.25 -0.35
C ALA A 310 3.61 -6.41 0.28
N VAL A 311 2.35 -6.17 0.63
CA VAL A 311 1.42 -7.24 1.01
C VAL A 311 1.00 -7.96 -0.27
N ASP A 312 1.23 -9.27 -0.38
CA ASP A 312 0.80 -10.09 -1.51
C ASP A 312 -0.72 -10.29 -1.47
N VAL A 313 -1.39 -10.07 -2.60
CA VAL A 313 -2.86 -10.20 -2.72
C VAL A 313 -3.30 -11.10 -3.88
N SER A 314 -2.40 -11.96 -4.38
CA SER A 314 -2.55 -12.69 -5.65
C SER A 314 -2.80 -14.20 -5.54
#